data_AF-A0A661ZGI5-F1
#
_entry.id   AF-A0A661ZGI5-F1
#
_cell.length_a   1.000
_cell.length_b   1.000
_cell.length_c   1.000
_cell.angle_alpha   90.00
_cell.angle_beta   90.00
_cell.angle_gamma   90.00
#
_symmetry.space_group_name_H-M   'P 1'
#
loop_
_entity.id
_entity.type
_entity.pdbx_description
1 polymer ?
#
loop_
_entity_poly.entity_id
_entity_poly.type
_entity_poly.pdbx_seq_one_letter_code
_entity_poly.pdbx_strand_id
1 'polypeptide(L)'
;KSSTQQKETLNKLAAGEIDIIIGTHRIVSKDVKFKDLGLMIIDEEQKFGVAVKEKLKALKINVDTLTLTATPIPRTLQFSLMGARDLSIINTPPPNRYPIHTELHRFDKEIIKNAIDYEYRRNGQVFFIHNRIDTIYEVESLINRLNPHVRTAVMHGRMKPHDLEKIMTGFINEDYGVLIATTIIESGLDIPNANTIIINNAQNFGLSDLHQLRGRVGRSNKKAFCYLLAPPISTLTDEARQRLRAVETFSELGSGFNIAMQDLDIRGAGNLLGGEQSGFIADIGFENYHKILDEAVQELREEEFKELFVKNKEGKVSIENTDLKFVTDCHIDTDLEIRFPESYVENTEERLKLYKRLDTIDNEEILSSFEEELNDRFGKIPKAAKELIDAVRLRRKAMSLGIERIILRNTKMVCYLVSNKNSVYYQSDVFGDVLEFIKKYPKKTMLKERNDKLTMTFQDIKNVKEAIAVLGVIR
;
A
#
# COMPACT_ATOMS: atom_id res chain seq x y z
N LYS A 1 -2.38 -23.81 -32.62
CA LYS A 1 -2.89 -23.32 -33.93
C LYS A 1 -1.94 -23.76 -35.03
N SER A 2 -2.45 -24.19 -36.19
CA SER A 2 -1.59 -24.52 -37.33
C SER A 2 -0.90 -23.27 -37.88
N SER A 3 0.25 -23.43 -38.53
CA SER A 3 0.99 -22.34 -39.17
C SER A 3 0.14 -21.59 -40.20
N THR A 4 -0.74 -22.30 -40.89
CA THR A 4 -1.69 -21.76 -41.87
C THR A 4 -2.69 -20.80 -41.22
N GLN A 5 -3.31 -21.21 -40.11
CA GLN A 5 -4.26 -20.36 -39.37
C GLN A 5 -3.59 -19.11 -38.79
N GLN A 6 -2.34 -19.22 -38.33
CA GLN A 6 -1.59 -18.07 -37.83
C GLN A 6 -1.35 -17.05 -38.94
N LYS A 7 -0.91 -17.49 -40.12
CA LYS A 7 -0.62 -16.61 -41.25
C LYS A 7 -1.88 -15.88 -41.74
N GLU A 8 -3.01 -16.58 -41.80
CA GLU A 8 -4.30 -15.97 -42.14
C GLU A 8 -4.71 -14.92 -41.10
N THR A 9 -4.55 -15.22 -39.81
CA THR A 9 -4.86 -14.28 -38.72
C THR A 9 -4.02 -13.00 -38.83
N LEU A 10 -2.72 -13.13 -39.14
CA LEU A 10 -1.83 -11.97 -39.28
C LEU A 10 -2.18 -11.10 -40.51
N ASN A 11 -2.60 -11.72 -41.61
CA ASN A 11 -3.05 -10.98 -42.79
C ASN A 11 -4.33 -10.17 -42.50
N LYS A 12 -5.30 -10.77 -41.82
CA LYS A 12 -6.54 -10.10 -41.40
C LYS A 12 -6.28 -8.97 -40.39
N LEU A 13 -5.33 -9.18 -39.47
CA LEU A 13 -4.90 -8.14 -38.54
C LEU A 13 -4.28 -6.93 -39.27
N ALA A 14 -3.42 -7.19 -40.27
CA ALA A 14 -2.82 -6.12 -41.06
C ALA A 14 -3.85 -5.38 -41.94
N ALA A 15 -4.91 -6.06 -42.38
CA ALA A 15 -6.03 -5.45 -43.11
C ALA A 15 -7.00 -4.66 -42.19
N GLY A 16 -6.91 -4.86 -40.87
CA GLY A 16 -7.82 -4.30 -39.87
C GLY A 16 -9.19 -4.96 -39.85
N GLU A 17 -9.27 -6.24 -40.21
CA GLU A 17 -10.48 -7.06 -40.09
C GLU A 17 -10.62 -7.71 -38.69
N ILE A 18 -9.62 -7.50 -37.82
CA ILE A 18 -9.59 -8.01 -36.44
C ILE A 18 -9.46 -6.83 -35.49
N ASP A 19 -10.48 -6.61 -34.67
CA ASP A 19 -10.49 -5.54 -33.68
C ASP A 19 -9.74 -5.92 -32.39
N ILE A 20 -9.84 -7.19 -31.97
CA ILE A 20 -9.21 -7.70 -30.74
C ILE A 20 -8.37 -8.92 -31.05
N ILE A 21 -7.08 -8.85 -30.70
CA ILE A 21 -6.15 -9.98 -30.78
C ILE A 21 -5.58 -10.33 -29.41
N ILE A 22 -5.71 -11.59 -29.02
CA ILE A 22 -5.18 -12.13 -27.76
C ILE A 22 -4.08 -13.14 -28.09
N GLY A 23 -2.95 -13.04 -27.40
CA GLY A 23 -1.81 -13.89 -27.66
C GLY A 23 -0.69 -13.70 -26.65
N THR A 24 0.26 -14.61 -26.69
CA THR A 24 1.43 -14.60 -25.82
C THR A 24 2.52 -13.66 -26.37
N HIS A 25 3.76 -13.82 -25.91
CA HIS A 25 4.94 -13.13 -26.43
C HIS A 25 5.08 -13.14 -27.97
N ARG A 26 4.39 -14.05 -28.68
CA ARG A 26 4.31 -14.08 -30.14
C ARG A 26 3.79 -12.77 -30.75
N ILE A 27 2.90 -12.05 -30.06
CA ILE A 27 2.34 -10.77 -30.54
C ILE A 27 3.44 -9.72 -30.78
N VAL A 28 4.56 -9.81 -30.06
CA VAL A 28 5.66 -8.83 -30.11
C VAL A 28 6.72 -9.20 -31.16
N SER A 29 6.37 -10.08 -32.10
CA SER A 29 7.26 -10.50 -33.18
C SER A 29 7.19 -9.52 -34.36
N LYS A 30 8.28 -9.44 -35.13
CA LYS A 30 8.42 -8.43 -36.21
C LYS A 30 7.41 -8.57 -37.36
N ASP A 31 6.85 -9.76 -37.53
CA ASP A 31 5.88 -10.09 -38.58
C ASP A 31 4.43 -9.74 -38.20
N VAL A 32 4.19 -9.33 -36.95
CA VAL A 32 2.89 -8.85 -36.51
C VAL A 32 2.77 -7.36 -36.85
N LYS A 33 1.84 -7.02 -37.73
CA LYS A 33 1.55 -5.64 -38.13
C LYS A 33 0.11 -5.32 -37.79
N PHE A 34 -0.07 -4.25 -37.04
CA PHE A 34 -1.37 -3.68 -36.74
C PHE A 34 -1.68 -2.61 -37.77
N LYS A 35 -2.94 -2.53 -38.23
CA LYS A 35 -3.39 -1.42 -39.08
C LYS A 35 -3.42 -0.12 -38.29
N ASP A 36 -4.07 -0.15 -37.13
CA ASP A 36 -4.22 0.98 -36.22
C ASP A 36 -4.38 0.44 -34.79
N LEU A 37 -3.34 0.55 -33.97
CA LEU A 37 -3.32 0.01 -32.61
C LEU A 37 -3.63 1.13 -31.62
N GLY A 38 -4.87 1.18 -31.11
CA GLY A 38 -5.29 2.20 -30.15
C GLY A 38 -5.07 1.82 -28.68
N LEU A 39 -5.19 0.54 -28.32
CA LEU A 39 -5.13 0.06 -26.95
C LEU A 39 -4.28 -1.20 -26.83
N MET A 40 -3.42 -1.24 -25.82
CA MET A 40 -2.63 -2.41 -25.47
C MET A 40 -2.88 -2.82 -24.00
N ILE A 41 -3.38 -4.04 -23.80
CA ILE A 41 -3.57 -4.62 -22.47
C ILE A 41 -2.46 -5.65 -22.21
N ILE A 42 -1.72 -5.47 -21.12
CA ILE A 42 -0.63 -6.36 -20.72
C ILE A 42 -1.00 -6.99 -19.38
N ASP A 43 -1.17 -8.30 -19.36
CA ASP A 43 -1.42 -9.06 -18.13
C ASP A 43 -0.12 -9.71 -17.61
N GLU A 44 0.11 -9.60 -16.30
CA GLU A 44 1.27 -10.12 -15.57
C GLU A 44 2.63 -9.79 -16.23
N GLU A 45 2.89 -8.48 -16.44
CA GLU A 45 4.08 -7.97 -17.14
C GLU A 45 5.41 -8.55 -16.63
N GLN A 46 5.49 -8.89 -15.34
CA GLN A 46 6.68 -9.47 -14.71
C GLN A 46 7.13 -10.79 -15.35
N LYS A 47 6.21 -11.58 -15.93
CA LYS A 47 6.53 -12.86 -16.56
C LYS A 47 7.21 -12.71 -17.93
N PHE A 48 7.23 -11.51 -18.50
CA PHE A 48 7.94 -11.25 -19.77
C PHE A 48 9.44 -11.02 -19.56
N GLY A 49 10.24 -11.63 -20.43
CA GLY A 49 11.68 -11.40 -20.50
C GLY A 49 12.03 -9.99 -20.98
N VAL A 50 13.27 -9.56 -20.73
CA VAL A 50 13.77 -8.20 -21.03
C VAL A 50 13.55 -7.82 -22.49
N ALA A 51 13.86 -8.71 -23.43
CA ALA A 51 13.70 -8.46 -24.87
C ALA A 51 12.25 -8.19 -25.30
N VAL A 52 11.28 -8.83 -24.63
CA VAL A 52 9.85 -8.58 -24.89
C VAL A 52 9.46 -7.23 -24.31
N LYS A 53 9.92 -6.90 -23.11
CA LYS A 53 9.66 -5.61 -22.44
C LYS A 53 10.18 -4.43 -23.25
N GLU A 54 11.38 -4.52 -23.81
CA GLU A 54 11.96 -3.45 -24.65
C GLU A 54 11.14 -3.20 -25.92
N LYS A 55 10.67 -4.27 -26.57
CA LYS A 55 9.79 -4.12 -27.73
C LYS A 55 8.42 -3.57 -27.38
N LEU A 56 7.86 -3.98 -26.23
CA LEU A 56 6.61 -3.41 -25.73
C LEU A 56 6.78 -1.91 -25.46
N LYS A 57 7.88 -1.47 -24.83
CA LYS A 57 8.16 -0.04 -24.63
C LYS A 57 8.18 0.76 -25.93
N ALA A 58 8.76 0.21 -27.00
CA ALA A 58 8.76 0.88 -28.30
C ALA A 58 7.34 1.07 -28.87
N LEU A 59 6.44 0.12 -28.61
CA LEU A 59 5.02 0.21 -28.98
C LEU A 59 4.22 1.15 -28.07
N LYS A 60 4.59 1.27 -26.78
CA LYS A 60 3.90 2.10 -25.77
C LYS A 60 3.92 3.62 -26.06
N ILE A 61 4.86 4.10 -26.89
CA ILE A 61 5.08 5.56 -27.07
C ILE A 61 3.83 6.26 -27.63
N ASN A 62 3.04 5.58 -28.46
CA ASN A 62 1.88 6.16 -29.15
C ASN A 62 0.57 5.41 -28.90
N VAL A 63 0.52 4.54 -27.87
CA VAL A 63 -0.60 3.61 -27.65
C VAL A 63 -1.02 3.62 -26.19
N ASP A 64 -2.31 3.80 -25.93
CA ASP A 64 -2.87 3.71 -24.59
C ASP A 64 -2.60 2.31 -24.02
N THR A 65 -2.01 2.24 -22.83
CA THR A 65 -1.54 0.97 -22.26
C THR A 65 -2.14 0.73 -20.90
N LEU A 66 -2.83 -0.40 -20.75
CA LEU A 66 -3.34 -0.91 -19.47
C LEU A 66 -2.51 -2.12 -19.03
N THR A 67 -1.76 -1.97 -17.94
CA THR A 67 -1.04 -3.10 -17.32
C THR A 67 -1.86 -3.64 -16.14
N LEU A 68 -2.12 -4.95 -16.14
CA LEU A 68 -2.83 -5.68 -15.09
C LEU A 68 -1.86 -6.62 -14.38
N THR A 69 -1.93 -6.69 -13.05
CA THR A 69 -1.12 -7.62 -12.26
C THR A 69 -1.72 -7.89 -10.90
N ALA A 70 -1.56 -9.13 -10.40
CA ALA A 70 -1.93 -9.48 -9.04
C ALA A 70 -0.93 -8.97 -7.98
N THR A 71 0.31 -8.67 -8.38
CA THR A 71 1.39 -8.20 -7.52
C THR A 71 2.24 -7.19 -8.30
N PRO A 72 2.10 -5.87 -8.07
CA PRO A 72 2.87 -4.90 -8.83
C PRO A 72 4.37 -5.09 -8.59
N ILE A 73 5.15 -5.03 -9.67
CA ILE A 73 6.61 -5.14 -9.61
C ILE A 73 7.15 -4.04 -8.69
N PRO A 74 8.06 -4.31 -7.75
CA PRO A 74 8.55 -3.32 -6.79
C PRO A 74 8.95 -1.97 -7.42
N ARG A 75 9.68 -2.01 -8.54
CA ARG A 75 10.06 -0.80 -9.30
C ARG A 75 8.88 -0.09 -9.98
N THR A 76 7.90 -0.85 -10.47
CA THR A 76 6.71 -0.27 -11.12
C THR A 76 5.76 0.34 -10.09
N LEU A 77 5.63 -0.32 -8.93
CA LEU A 77 4.94 0.20 -7.77
C LEU A 77 5.59 1.52 -7.32
N GLN A 78 6.92 1.55 -7.20
CA GLN A 78 7.68 2.76 -6.85
C GLN A 78 7.42 3.93 -7.82
N PHE A 79 7.48 3.70 -9.15
CA PHE A 79 7.15 4.75 -10.12
C PHE A 79 5.70 5.25 -10.04
N SER A 80 4.78 4.35 -9.71
CA SER A 80 3.37 4.72 -9.57
C SER A 80 3.14 5.56 -8.31
N LEU A 81 3.80 5.20 -7.22
CA LEU A 81 3.79 5.96 -5.95
C LEU A 81 4.43 7.35 -6.11
N MET A 82 5.45 7.49 -6.96
CA MET A 82 6.04 8.79 -7.29
C MET A 82 5.17 9.66 -8.22
N GLY A 83 3.94 9.23 -8.55
CA GLY A 83 3.04 9.94 -9.45
C GLY A 83 3.48 9.96 -10.92
N ALA A 84 4.52 9.19 -11.29
CA ALA A 84 4.98 9.07 -12.68
C ALA A 84 4.12 8.08 -13.49
N ARG A 85 3.27 7.29 -12.82
CA ARG A 85 2.28 6.41 -13.45
C ARG A 85 0.99 6.38 -12.64
N ASP A 86 -0.14 6.49 -13.32
CA ASP A 86 -1.44 6.30 -12.71
C ASP A 86 -1.61 4.83 -12.25
N LEU A 87 -2.11 4.65 -11.04
CA LEU A 87 -2.35 3.35 -10.43
C LEU A 87 -3.75 3.31 -9.83
N SER A 88 -4.52 2.32 -10.28
CA SER A 88 -5.84 2.02 -9.75
C SER A 88 -5.80 0.70 -9.02
N ILE A 89 -6.22 0.71 -7.75
CA ILE A 89 -6.21 -0.48 -6.89
C ILE A 89 -7.64 -1.01 -6.74
N ILE A 90 -7.84 -2.28 -7.08
CA ILE A 90 -9.12 -2.97 -6.89
C ILE A 90 -9.03 -3.80 -5.61
N ASN A 91 -9.41 -3.19 -4.48
CA ASN A 91 -9.34 -3.82 -3.15
C ASN A 91 -10.54 -4.70 -2.82
N THR A 92 -11.72 -4.39 -3.37
CA THR A 92 -12.97 -5.05 -2.98
C THR A 92 -13.05 -6.44 -3.64
N PRO A 93 -13.01 -7.54 -2.88
CA PRO A 93 -13.16 -8.87 -3.46
C PRO A 93 -14.60 -9.10 -3.93
N PRO A 94 -14.83 -10.06 -4.85
CA PRO A 94 -16.18 -10.49 -5.21
C PRO A 94 -16.96 -10.98 -3.97
N PRO A 95 -18.30 -10.80 -3.95
CA PRO A 95 -19.13 -11.29 -2.86
C PRO A 95 -18.98 -12.82 -2.70
N ASN A 96 -19.07 -13.30 -1.46
CA ASN A 96 -18.95 -14.72 -1.07
C ASN A 96 -17.54 -15.34 -1.18
N ARG A 97 -16.48 -14.53 -1.29
CA ARG A 97 -15.10 -15.03 -1.19
C ARG A 97 -14.60 -14.98 0.25
N TYR A 98 -14.12 -16.11 0.77
CA TYR A 98 -13.53 -16.19 2.11
C TYR A 98 -12.00 -15.98 2.06
N PRO A 99 -11.40 -15.29 3.05
CA PRO A 99 -9.96 -15.25 3.19
C PRO A 99 -9.34 -16.64 3.32
N ILE A 100 -8.13 -16.79 2.79
CA ILE A 100 -7.40 -18.06 2.81
C ILE A 100 -6.68 -18.17 4.14
N HIS A 101 -7.02 -19.20 4.93
CA HIS A 101 -6.35 -19.42 6.21
C HIS A 101 -4.94 -19.94 5.96
N THR A 102 -3.94 -19.13 6.31
CA THR A 102 -2.53 -19.42 6.03
C THR A 102 -1.82 -19.75 7.33
N GLU A 103 -1.09 -20.87 7.37
CA GLU A 103 -0.37 -21.34 8.54
C GLU A 103 1.06 -21.75 8.17
N LEU A 104 2.03 -21.33 8.99
CA LEU A 104 3.44 -21.76 8.86
C LEU A 104 3.72 -22.98 9.75
N HIS A 105 4.17 -24.07 9.14
CA HIS A 105 4.49 -25.32 9.84
C HIS A 105 5.87 -25.85 9.48
N ARG A 106 6.38 -26.75 10.33
CA ARG A 106 7.50 -27.62 9.96
C ARG A 106 7.00 -28.71 9.01
N PHE A 107 7.91 -29.34 8.28
CA PHE A 107 7.57 -30.53 7.53
C PHE A 107 7.12 -31.64 8.49
N ASP A 108 5.82 -31.88 8.54
CA ASP A 108 5.18 -32.86 9.42
C ASP A 108 4.22 -33.72 8.60
N LYS A 109 4.40 -35.04 8.70
CA LYS A 109 3.61 -36.02 7.96
C LYS A 109 2.16 -36.07 8.45
N GLU A 110 1.91 -35.83 9.73
CA GLU A 110 0.56 -35.84 10.28
C GLU A 110 -0.24 -34.62 9.80
N ILE A 111 0.38 -33.45 9.76
CA ILE A 111 -0.25 -32.23 9.23
C ILE A 111 -0.61 -32.40 7.75
N ILE A 112 0.33 -32.91 6.94
CA ILE A 112 0.08 -33.17 5.52
C ILE A 112 -1.08 -34.16 5.34
N LYS A 113 -1.05 -35.27 6.08
CA LYS A 113 -2.10 -36.30 6.02
C LYS A 113 -3.47 -35.73 6.37
N ASN A 114 -3.54 -35.00 7.50
CA ASN A 114 -4.79 -34.43 8.00
C ASN A 114 -5.34 -33.35 7.06
N ALA A 115 -4.48 -32.50 6.50
CA ALA A 115 -4.88 -31.48 5.52
C ALA A 115 -5.48 -32.12 4.26
N ILE A 116 -4.84 -33.18 3.74
CA ILE A 116 -5.34 -33.91 2.57
C ILE A 116 -6.65 -34.64 2.88
N ASP A 117 -6.73 -35.36 4.00
CA ASP A 117 -7.94 -36.07 4.40
C ASP A 117 -9.12 -35.11 4.65
N TYR A 118 -8.86 -33.96 5.25
CA TYR A 118 -9.87 -32.93 5.48
C TYR A 118 -10.44 -32.40 4.16
N GLU A 119 -9.58 -32.07 3.20
CA GLU A 119 -10.02 -31.59 1.88
C GLU A 119 -10.78 -32.68 1.10
N TYR A 120 -10.27 -33.91 1.13
CA TYR A 120 -10.87 -35.03 0.43
C TYR A 120 -12.27 -35.37 0.96
N ARG A 121 -12.48 -35.33 2.29
CA ARG A 121 -13.79 -35.57 2.92
C ARG A 121 -14.87 -34.57 2.52
N ARG A 122 -14.49 -33.37 2.07
CA ARG A 122 -15.41 -32.34 1.58
C ARG A 122 -15.51 -32.26 0.05
N ASN A 123 -15.09 -33.34 -0.62
CA ASN A 123 -15.02 -33.47 -2.08
C ASN A 123 -14.26 -32.32 -2.73
N GLY A 124 -13.17 -31.88 -2.10
CA GLY A 124 -12.27 -30.88 -2.65
C GLY A 124 -10.96 -31.50 -3.12
N GLN A 125 -10.12 -30.66 -3.70
CA GLN A 125 -8.83 -31.06 -4.25
C GLN A 125 -7.67 -30.27 -3.63
N VAL A 126 -6.50 -30.88 -3.60
CA VAL A 126 -5.30 -30.33 -2.96
C VAL A 126 -4.20 -30.10 -3.98
N PHE A 127 -3.58 -28.93 -3.91
CA PHE A 127 -2.29 -28.69 -4.55
C PHE A 127 -1.16 -28.96 -3.57
N PHE A 128 -0.19 -29.79 -3.96
CA PHE A 128 1.05 -29.97 -3.23
C PHE A 128 2.22 -29.44 -4.06
N ILE A 129 2.76 -28.29 -3.68
CA ILE A 129 3.84 -27.64 -4.41
C ILE A 129 5.19 -28.15 -3.90
N HIS A 130 5.98 -28.74 -4.80
CA HIS A 130 7.34 -29.17 -4.55
C HIS A 130 8.26 -28.76 -5.70
N ASN A 131 9.05 -27.70 -5.49
CA ASN A 131 9.87 -27.10 -6.53
C ASN A 131 11.21 -27.81 -6.75
N ARG A 132 11.20 -29.15 -6.87
CA ARG A 132 12.37 -29.95 -7.21
C ARG A 132 11.95 -31.22 -7.94
N ILE A 133 12.26 -31.29 -9.23
CA ILE A 133 11.83 -32.39 -10.11
C ILE A 133 12.48 -33.72 -9.69
N ASP A 134 13.73 -33.69 -9.24
CA ASP A 134 14.47 -34.92 -8.92
C ASP A 134 13.83 -35.72 -7.76
N THR A 135 13.15 -35.03 -6.83
CA THR A 135 12.55 -35.61 -5.62
C THR A 135 11.01 -35.61 -5.64
N ILE A 136 10.37 -35.17 -6.73
CA ILE A 136 8.91 -35.01 -6.78
C ILE A 136 8.15 -36.35 -6.69
N TYR A 137 8.69 -37.41 -7.30
CA TYR A 137 8.10 -38.76 -7.24
C TYR A 137 8.29 -39.43 -5.88
N GLU A 138 9.31 -39.03 -5.11
CA GLU A 138 9.47 -39.46 -3.72
C GLU A 138 8.38 -38.85 -2.83
N VAL A 139 8.03 -37.58 -3.08
CA VAL A 139 6.92 -36.89 -2.42
C VAL A 139 5.58 -37.55 -2.79
N GLU A 140 5.37 -37.91 -4.06
CA GLU A 140 4.18 -38.68 -4.48
C GLU A 140 4.09 -40.01 -3.74
N SER A 141 5.19 -40.76 -3.68
CA SER A 141 5.25 -42.02 -2.94
C SER A 141 4.99 -41.82 -1.44
N LEU A 142 5.44 -40.71 -0.85
CA LEU A 142 5.13 -40.35 0.53
C LEU A 142 3.63 -40.09 0.71
N ILE A 143 3.02 -39.26 -0.13
CA ILE A 143 1.59 -38.92 -0.05
C ILE A 143 0.73 -40.17 -0.24
N ASN A 144 1.05 -41.02 -1.22
CA ASN A 144 0.34 -42.29 -1.44
C ASN A 144 0.41 -43.24 -0.24
N ARG A 145 1.51 -43.23 0.53
CA ARG A 145 1.59 -44.00 1.79
C ARG A 145 0.77 -43.38 2.92
N LEU A 146 0.69 -42.06 2.99
CA LEU A 146 -0.06 -41.34 4.03
C LEU A 146 -1.57 -41.39 3.78
N ASN A 147 -2.00 -41.28 2.53
CA ASN A 147 -3.38 -41.17 2.09
C ASN A 147 -3.67 -42.17 0.94
N PRO A 148 -3.66 -43.49 1.20
CA PRO A 148 -3.79 -44.52 0.15
C PRO A 148 -5.15 -44.52 -0.57
N HIS A 149 -6.15 -43.85 -0.01
CA HIS A 149 -7.49 -43.72 -0.58
C HIS A 149 -7.63 -42.55 -1.57
N VAL A 150 -6.62 -41.67 -1.65
CA VAL A 150 -6.66 -40.46 -2.47
C VAL A 150 -5.78 -40.66 -3.69
N ARG A 151 -6.34 -40.44 -4.88
CA ARG A 151 -5.58 -40.51 -6.14
C ARG A 151 -4.69 -39.29 -6.29
N THR A 152 -3.41 -39.52 -6.58
CA THR A 152 -2.40 -38.49 -6.81
C THR A 152 -2.04 -38.40 -8.30
N ALA A 153 -1.57 -37.23 -8.73
CA ALA A 153 -0.90 -37.05 -10.01
C ALA A 153 0.27 -36.07 -9.88
N VAL A 154 1.31 -36.27 -10.69
CA VAL A 154 2.51 -35.42 -10.72
C VAL A 154 2.55 -34.57 -11.99
N MET A 155 2.86 -33.28 -11.83
CA MET A 155 2.96 -32.32 -12.94
C MET A 155 4.22 -31.45 -12.85
N HIS A 156 5.12 -31.56 -13.82
CA HIS A 156 6.37 -30.78 -13.85
C HIS A 156 6.84 -30.38 -15.26
N GLY A 157 7.73 -29.39 -15.35
CA GLY A 157 8.04 -28.69 -16.62
C GLY A 157 8.82 -29.49 -17.65
N ARG A 158 9.46 -30.58 -17.24
CA ARG A 158 10.11 -31.52 -18.15
C ARG A 158 9.14 -32.48 -18.87
N MET A 159 7.86 -32.48 -18.52
CA MET A 159 6.85 -33.32 -19.18
C MET A 159 6.50 -32.78 -20.56
N LYS A 160 6.07 -33.67 -21.46
CA LYS A 160 5.60 -33.25 -22.77
C LYS A 160 4.28 -32.47 -22.63
N PRO A 161 4.01 -31.45 -23.47
CA PRO A 161 2.79 -30.65 -23.37
C PRO A 161 1.50 -31.46 -23.37
N HIS A 162 1.43 -32.51 -24.19
CA HIS A 162 0.28 -33.41 -24.25
C HIS A 162 0.02 -34.15 -22.92
N ASP A 163 1.08 -34.54 -22.21
CA ASP A 163 0.93 -35.25 -20.93
C ASP A 163 0.47 -34.29 -19.82
N LEU A 164 0.97 -33.04 -19.84
CA LEU A 164 0.52 -31.98 -18.95
C LEU A 164 -0.97 -31.70 -19.14
N GLU A 165 -1.42 -31.55 -20.38
CA GLU A 165 -2.82 -31.28 -20.72
C GLU A 165 -3.74 -32.42 -20.26
N LYS A 166 -3.30 -33.68 -20.44
CA LYS A 166 -4.05 -34.86 -20.00
C LYS A 166 -4.21 -34.90 -18.48
N ILE A 167 -3.12 -34.70 -17.73
CA ILE A 167 -3.15 -34.70 -16.26
C ILE A 167 -4.01 -33.55 -15.74
N MET A 168 -3.85 -32.37 -16.34
CA MET A 168 -4.62 -31.18 -15.98
C MET A 168 -6.12 -31.38 -16.21
N THR A 169 -6.49 -31.97 -17.35
CA THR A 169 -7.89 -32.29 -17.66
C THR A 169 -8.45 -33.29 -16.67
N GLY A 170 -7.69 -34.33 -16.33
CA GLY A 170 -8.10 -35.29 -15.29
C GLY A 170 -8.26 -34.64 -13.92
N PHE A 171 -7.38 -33.70 -13.55
CA PHE A 171 -7.52 -32.96 -12.31
C PHE A 171 -8.76 -32.07 -12.32
N ILE A 172 -9.06 -31.36 -13.41
CA ILE A 172 -10.31 -30.57 -13.53
C ILE A 172 -11.55 -31.46 -13.43
N ASN A 173 -11.50 -32.67 -13.99
CA ASN A 173 -12.59 -33.65 -13.95
C ASN A 173 -12.67 -34.44 -12.62
N GLU A 174 -11.89 -34.06 -11.61
CA GLU A 174 -11.87 -34.70 -10.28
C GLU A 174 -11.36 -36.16 -10.29
N ASP A 175 -10.62 -36.58 -11.33
CA ASP A 175 -10.01 -37.92 -11.40
C ASP A 175 -8.89 -38.11 -10.35
N TYR A 176 -8.29 -37.00 -9.90
CA TYR A 176 -7.25 -36.96 -8.88
C TYR A 176 -7.63 -36.00 -7.75
N GLY A 177 -7.41 -36.43 -6.50
CA GLY A 177 -7.65 -35.61 -5.31
C GLY A 177 -6.47 -34.72 -4.94
N VAL A 178 -5.25 -35.10 -5.32
CA VAL A 178 -4.03 -34.33 -5.05
C VAL A 178 -3.20 -34.17 -6.33
N LEU A 179 -2.90 -32.93 -6.69
CA LEU A 179 -1.95 -32.60 -7.76
C LEU A 179 -0.62 -32.13 -7.15
N ILE A 180 0.43 -32.91 -7.38
CA ILE A 180 1.79 -32.63 -6.91
C ILE A 180 2.53 -31.95 -8.05
N ALA A 181 2.94 -30.69 -7.86
CA ALA A 181 3.50 -29.94 -8.95
C ALA A 181 4.66 -29.02 -8.57
N THR A 182 5.41 -28.64 -9.58
CA THR A 182 6.33 -27.48 -9.52
C THR A 182 5.55 -26.16 -9.63
N THR A 183 6.25 -25.03 -9.67
CA THR A 183 5.68 -23.66 -9.80
C THR A 183 4.85 -23.41 -11.07
N ILE A 184 4.70 -24.40 -11.96
CA ILE A 184 3.99 -24.26 -13.24
C ILE A 184 2.51 -23.94 -13.06
N ILE A 185 1.91 -24.30 -11.92
CA ILE A 185 0.53 -23.95 -11.57
C ILE A 185 0.35 -22.42 -11.45
N GLU A 186 1.43 -21.64 -11.31
CA GLU A 186 1.38 -20.17 -11.32
C GLU A 186 0.83 -19.58 -12.63
N SER A 187 0.69 -20.37 -13.70
CA SER A 187 0.18 -19.92 -15.00
C SER A 187 -1.34 -20.11 -15.14
N GLY A 188 -2.12 -19.14 -14.63
CA GLY A 188 -3.48 -18.87 -15.13
C GLY A 188 -4.57 -19.91 -14.90
N LEU A 189 -4.29 -21.04 -14.25
CA LEU A 189 -5.28 -22.09 -14.05
C LEU A 189 -6.29 -21.70 -12.98
N ASP A 190 -7.57 -21.85 -13.32
CA ASP A 190 -8.72 -21.65 -12.43
C ASP A 190 -9.37 -23.00 -12.11
N ILE A 191 -9.19 -23.48 -10.88
CA ILE A 191 -9.78 -24.74 -10.42
C ILE A 191 -10.62 -24.42 -9.18
N PRO A 192 -11.94 -24.20 -9.35
CA PRO A 192 -12.80 -23.78 -8.25
C PRO A 192 -12.85 -24.77 -7.09
N ASN A 193 -12.66 -26.07 -7.37
CA ASN A 193 -12.72 -27.12 -6.37
C ASN A 193 -11.38 -27.36 -5.61
N ALA A 194 -10.31 -26.69 -6.03
CA ALA A 194 -9.04 -26.71 -5.31
C ALA A 194 -9.06 -25.65 -4.19
N ASN A 195 -9.21 -26.10 -2.94
CA ASN A 195 -9.34 -25.21 -1.78
C ASN A 195 -8.22 -25.36 -0.76
N THR A 196 -7.32 -26.33 -0.91
CA THR A 196 -6.15 -26.47 -0.05
C THR A 196 -4.86 -26.49 -0.88
N ILE A 197 -3.88 -25.69 -0.47
CA ILE A 197 -2.53 -25.69 -1.01
C ILE A 197 -1.52 -25.97 0.09
N ILE A 198 -0.57 -26.86 -0.20
CA ILE A 198 0.56 -27.19 0.68
C ILE A 198 1.83 -26.83 -0.09
N ILE A 199 2.61 -25.89 0.41
CA ILE A 199 3.85 -25.42 -0.23
C ILE A 199 5.04 -25.99 0.54
N ASN A 200 5.71 -26.97 -0.06
CA ASN A 200 6.89 -27.58 0.53
C ASN A 200 8.14 -26.72 0.30
N ASN A 201 8.98 -26.57 1.32
CA ASN A 201 10.16 -25.70 1.33
C ASN A 201 9.82 -24.24 0.97
N ALA A 202 8.78 -23.68 1.61
CA ALA A 202 8.26 -22.35 1.35
C ALA A 202 9.33 -21.23 1.45
N GLN A 203 10.39 -21.44 2.26
CA GLN A 203 11.51 -20.50 2.39
C GLN A 203 12.29 -20.25 1.09
N ASN A 204 12.19 -21.15 0.11
CA ASN A 204 12.90 -21.05 -1.17
C ASN A 204 12.14 -20.23 -2.22
N PHE A 205 10.93 -19.74 -1.91
CA PHE A 205 10.09 -19.00 -2.85
C PHE A 205 10.13 -17.50 -2.56
N GLY A 206 10.02 -16.68 -3.62
CA GLY A 206 9.83 -15.24 -3.47
C GLY A 206 8.48 -14.92 -2.82
N LEU A 207 8.37 -13.74 -2.19
CA LEU A 207 7.12 -13.30 -1.56
C LEU A 207 5.98 -13.20 -2.61
N SER A 208 6.29 -12.64 -3.77
CA SER A 208 5.37 -12.57 -4.92
C SER A 208 4.93 -13.96 -5.40
N ASP A 209 5.83 -14.95 -5.44
CA ASP A 209 5.52 -16.32 -5.88
C ASP A 209 4.60 -17.01 -4.87
N LEU A 210 4.89 -16.90 -3.57
CA LEU A 210 4.05 -17.43 -2.50
C LEU A 210 2.64 -16.83 -2.54
N HIS A 211 2.54 -15.53 -2.79
CA HIS A 211 1.25 -14.86 -2.93
C HIS A 211 0.46 -15.36 -4.15
N GLN A 212 1.12 -15.51 -5.30
CA GLN A 212 0.49 -16.05 -6.51
C GLN A 212 0.03 -17.49 -6.31
N LEU A 213 0.86 -18.35 -5.71
CA LEU A 213 0.53 -19.74 -5.40
C LEU A 213 -0.66 -19.81 -4.43
N ARG A 214 -0.64 -19.02 -3.36
CA ARG A 214 -1.76 -18.89 -2.42
C ARG A 214 -3.05 -18.50 -3.14
N GLY A 215 -2.99 -17.54 -4.06
CA GLY A 215 -4.14 -17.08 -4.86
C GLY A 215 -4.72 -18.11 -5.84
N ARG A 216 -4.10 -19.29 -5.99
CA ARG A 216 -4.62 -20.40 -6.82
C ARG A 216 -5.71 -21.21 -6.13
N VAL A 217 -5.88 -21.06 -4.81
CA VAL A 217 -6.96 -21.71 -4.04
C VAL A 217 -7.96 -20.70 -3.49
N GLY A 218 -9.12 -21.17 -3.04
CA GLY A 218 -10.13 -20.31 -2.41
C GLY A 218 -10.83 -19.36 -3.38
N ARG A 219 -11.19 -19.90 -4.55
CA ARG A 219 -12.01 -19.21 -5.55
C ARG A 219 -13.50 -19.52 -5.42
N SER A 220 -13.86 -20.51 -4.60
CA SER A 220 -15.24 -20.87 -4.27
C SER A 220 -15.72 -20.18 -2.98
N ASN A 221 -16.98 -20.44 -2.61
CA ASN A 221 -17.56 -20.05 -1.33
C ASN A 221 -17.17 -20.97 -0.16
N LYS A 222 -16.17 -21.85 -0.34
CA LYS A 222 -15.62 -22.70 0.71
C LYS A 222 -14.39 -22.05 1.34
N LYS A 223 -14.21 -22.23 2.64
CA LYS A 223 -12.99 -21.81 3.34
C LYS A 223 -11.78 -22.56 2.77
N ALA A 224 -10.75 -21.81 2.37
CA ALA A 224 -9.53 -22.35 1.81
C ALA A 224 -8.37 -22.30 2.81
N PHE A 225 -7.39 -23.19 2.62
CA PHE A 225 -6.24 -23.37 3.50
C PHE A 225 -4.93 -23.31 2.71
N CYS A 226 -3.92 -22.67 3.30
CA CYS A 226 -2.57 -22.57 2.75
C CYS A 226 -1.56 -22.97 3.82
N TYR A 227 -0.95 -24.14 3.66
CA TYR A 227 0.08 -24.65 4.56
C TYR A 227 1.47 -24.36 3.99
N LEU A 228 2.23 -23.49 4.65
CA LEU A 228 3.61 -23.20 4.30
C LEU A 228 4.52 -24.14 5.11
N LEU A 229 5.20 -25.08 4.46
CA LEU A 229 6.14 -25.98 5.13
C LEU A 229 7.56 -25.45 5.00
N ALA A 230 8.21 -25.16 6.13
CA ALA A 230 9.57 -24.66 6.17
C ALA A 230 10.41 -25.33 7.29
N PRO A 231 11.74 -25.30 7.20
CA PRO A 231 12.63 -25.63 8.31
C PRO A 231 12.34 -24.78 9.57
N PRO A 232 12.85 -25.18 10.74
CA PRO A 232 12.69 -24.39 11.96
C PRO A 232 13.11 -22.93 11.78
N ILE A 233 12.34 -22.00 12.36
CA ILE A 233 12.55 -20.54 12.24
C ILE A 233 13.98 -20.10 12.60
N SER A 234 14.64 -20.82 13.52
CA SER A 234 16.02 -20.59 13.93
C SER A 234 17.05 -20.85 12.83
N THR A 235 16.72 -21.68 11.85
CA THR A 235 17.60 -22.02 10.71
C THR A 235 17.35 -21.15 9.49
N LEU A 236 16.29 -20.35 9.49
CA LEU A 236 15.93 -19.47 8.39
C LEU A 236 16.73 -18.17 8.47
N THR A 237 17.19 -17.69 7.32
CA THR A 237 17.68 -16.32 7.14
C THR A 237 16.59 -15.31 7.55
N ASP A 238 16.99 -14.14 8.03
CA ASP A 238 16.03 -13.10 8.44
C ASP A 238 15.09 -12.67 7.31
N GLU A 239 15.60 -12.58 6.08
CA GLU A 239 14.81 -12.27 4.89
C GLU A 239 13.71 -13.32 4.63
N ALA A 240 14.05 -14.61 4.64
CA ALA A 240 13.07 -15.69 4.48
C ALA A 240 12.04 -15.72 5.62
N ARG A 241 12.47 -15.41 6.85
CA ARG A 241 11.58 -15.32 8.01
C ARG A 241 10.57 -14.18 7.86
N GLN A 242 11.03 -13.00 7.45
CA GLN A 242 10.18 -11.84 7.18
C GLN A 242 9.20 -12.13 6.04
N ARG A 243 9.65 -12.75 4.94
CA ARG A 243 8.77 -13.14 3.82
C ARG A 243 7.66 -14.09 4.27
N LEU A 244 7.98 -15.17 4.99
CA LEU A 244 6.97 -16.14 5.43
C LEU A 244 5.96 -15.52 6.39
N ARG A 245 6.42 -14.69 7.34
CA ARG A 245 5.53 -13.94 8.25
C ARG A 245 4.64 -12.96 7.53
N ALA A 246 5.15 -12.29 6.48
CA ALA A 246 4.36 -11.37 5.68
C ALA A 246 3.20 -12.10 4.98
N VAL A 247 3.44 -13.27 4.37
CA VAL A 247 2.38 -14.06 3.71
C VAL A 247 1.31 -14.52 4.70
N GLU A 248 1.71 -14.90 5.91
CA GLU A 248 0.82 -15.33 7.00
C GLU A 248 -0.03 -14.15 7.52
N THR A 249 0.61 -13.01 7.80
CA THR A 249 -0.05 -11.82 8.37
C THR A 249 -1.00 -11.18 7.37
N PHE A 250 -0.57 -11.02 6.11
CA PHE A 250 -1.37 -10.41 5.06
C PHE A 250 -2.25 -11.45 4.35
N SER A 251 -3.03 -12.23 5.10
CA SER A 251 -3.90 -13.31 4.59
C SER A 251 -5.29 -12.85 4.11
N GLU A 252 -5.63 -11.58 4.32
CA GLU A 252 -6.91 -10.99 3.87
C GLU A 252 -7.00 -10.84 2.35
N LEU A 253 -8.23 -10.87 1.83
CA LEU A 253 -8.49 -10.62 0.42
C LEU A 253 -8.21 -9.15 0.08
N GLY A 254 -7.51 -8.89 -1.02
CA GLY A 254 -7.06 -7.54 -1.38
C GLY A 254 -5.69 -7.16 -0.81
N SER A 255 -5.03 -8.05 -0.07
CA SER A 255 -3.70 -7.79 0.51
C SER A 255 -2.54 -7.77 -0.50
N GLY A 256 -2.81 -7.98 -1.79
CA GLY A 256 -1.78 -8.02 -2.83
C GLY A 256 -0.94 -6.74 -2.92
N PHE A 257 -1.56 -5.58 -2.65
CA PHE A 257 -0.86 -4.30 -2.55
C PHE A 257 0.09 -4.26 -1.35
N ASN A 258 -0.39 -4.63 -0.16
CA ASN A 258 0.41 -4.67 1.07
C ASN A 258 1.58 -5.66 0.97
N ILE A 259 1.34 -6.80 0.31
CA ILE A 259 2.38 -7.81 0.05
C ILE A 259 3.45 -7.27 -0.91
N ALA A 260 3.04 -6.55 -1.96
CA ALA A 260 4.00 -5.92 -2.87
C ALA A 260 4.80 -4.81 -2.19
N MET A 261 4.18 -4.05 -1.27
CA MET A 261 4.88 -3.07 -0.43
C MET A 261 5.92 -3.75 0.46
N GLN A 262 5.54 -4.85 1.12
CA GLN A 262 6.45 -5.62 1.94
C GLN A 262 7.59 -6.25 1.11
N ASP A 263 7.33 -6.67 -0.14
CA ASP A 263 8.36 -7.19 -1.05
C ASP A 263 9.35 -6.08 -1.45
N LEU A 264 8.88 -4.84 -1.61
CA LEU A 264 9.71 -3.66 -1.84
C LEU A 264 10.59 -3.35 -0.61
N ASP A 265 10.03 -3.41 0.60
CA ASP A 265 10.76 -3.17 1.83
C ASP A 265 11.82 -4.25 2.10
N ILE A 266 11.45 -5.53 1.96
CA ILE A 266 12.36 -6.65 2.21
C ILE A 266 13.53 -6.68 1.22
N ARG A 267 13.28 -6.37 -0.07
CA ARG A 267 14.33 -6.34 -1.09
C ARG A 267 15.12 -5.02 -1.08
N GLY A 268 14.57 -3.98 -0.48
CA GLY A 268 15.01 -2.60 -0.62
C GLY A 268 14.67 -2.05 -2.01
N ALA A 269 14.02 -0.89 -2.08
CA ALA A 269 13.92 -0.19 -3.36
C ALA A 269 15.32 0.27 -3.77
N GLY A 270 15.81 -0.25 -4.90
CA GLY A 270 17.07 0.21 -5.47
C GLY A 270 17.05 1.72 -5.73
N ASN A 271 18.23 2.33 -5.79
CA ASN A 271 18.38 3.75 -6.08
C ASN A 271 17.91 4.04 -7.51
N LEU A 272 16.91 4.91 -7.67
CA LEU A 272 16.32 5.26 -8.97
C LEU A 272 17.22 6.17 -9.83
N LEU A 273 18.23 6.83 -9.24
CA LEU A 273 19.01 7.91 -9.86
C LEU A 273 20.54 7.77 -9.75
N GLY A 274 21.08 6.67 -9.22
CA GLY A 274 22.53 6.52 -8.98
C GLY A 274 23.06 5.08 -9.06
N GLY A 275 24.37 4.93 -9.23
CA GLY A 275 25.05 3.65 -9.49
C GLY A 275 25.27 2.73 -8.28
N GLU A 276 24.84 3.10 -7.07
CA GLU A 276 25.01 2.29 -5.86
C GLU A 276 23.74 1.51 -5.51
N GLN A 277 23.88 0.21 -5.24
CA GLN A 277 22.80 -0.79 -5.31
C GLN A 277 22.06 -1.11 -4.00
N SER A 278 22.18 -0.36 -2.90
CA SER A 278 21.43 -0.71 -1.67
C SER A 278 21.31 0.44 -0.64
N GLY A 279 20.14 0.58 0.00
CA GLY A 279 20.08 1.05 1.40
C GLY A 279 19.00 2.08 1.77
N PHE A 280 18.67 3.03 0.90
CA PHE A 280 18.05 4.28 1.39
C PHE A 280 16.61 4.16 1.91
N ILE A 281 15.78 3.28 1.32
CA ILE A 281 14.38 3.09 1.76
C ILE A 281 14.29 2.21 3.02
N ALA A 282 15.16 1.21 3.15
CA ALA A 282 15.14 0.27 4.28
C ALA A 282 15.47 0.96 5.62
N ASP A 283 16.34 1.98 5.59
CA ASP A 283 16.78 2.69 6.80
C ASP A 283 15.81 3.79 7.25
N ILE A 284 15.08 4.42 6.33
CA ILE A 284 14.17 5.55 6.61
C ILE A 284 12.73 5.06 6.88
N GLY A 285 12.39 3.88 6.35
CA GLY A 285 11.03 3.37 6.33
C GLY A 285 10.20 4.02 5.23
N PHE A 286 9.36 3.22 4.57
CA PHE A 286 8.59 3.65 3.40
C PHE A 286 7.68 4.87 3.65
N GLU A 287 7.01 4.92 4.81
CA GLU A 287 6.11 6.04 5.17
C GLU A 287 6.84 7.39 5.17
N ASN A 288 8.04 7.44 5.76
CA ASN A 288 8.85 8.66 5.81
C ASN A 288 9.44 9.00 4.44
N TYR A 289 9.85 8.00 3.66
CA TYR A 289 10.32 8.21 2.29
C TYR A 289 9.23 8.82 1.41
N HIS A 290 7.99 8.32 1.50
CA HIS A 290 6.85 8.86 0.77
C HIS A 290 6.58 10.31 1.17
N LYS A 291 6.61 10.61 2.47
CA LYS A 291 6.41 11.97 2.99
C LYS A 291 7.47 12.94 2.44
N ILE A 292 8.75 12.57 2.50
CA ILE A 292 9.85 13.40 1.97
C ILE A 292 9.70 13.59 0.46
N LEU A 293 9.27 12.57 -0.26
CA LEU A 293 9.12 12.61 -1.72
C LEU A 293 7.92 13.46 -2.15
N ASP A 294 6.78 13.34 -1.46
CA ASP A 294 5.62 14.21 -1.65
C ASP A 294 5.97 15.67 -1.36
N GLU A 295 6.67 15.93 -0.25
CA GLU A 295 7.15 17.28 0.11
C GLU A 295 8.06 17.84 -0.99
N ALA A 296 9.03 17.07 -1.48
CA ALA A 296 9.93 17.49 -2.55
C ALA A 296 9.23 17.69 -3.91
N VAL A 297 8.25 16.85 -4.26
CA VAL A 297 7.46 17.00 -5.49
C VAL A 297 6.55 18.21 -5.41
N GLN A 298 5.97 18.46 -4.23
CA GLN A 298 5.13 19.63 -3.99
C GLN A 298 5.98 20.92 -4.03
N GLU A 299 7.17 20.92 -3.43
CA GLU A 299 8.13 22.02 -3.50
C GLU A 299 8.55 22.31 -4.94
N LEU A 300 8.88 21.28 -5.75
CA LEU A 300 9.18 21.44 -7.17
C LEU A 300 8.00 21.98 -7.98
N ARG A 301 6.76 21.52 -7.71
CA ARG A 301 5.56 22.07 -8.34
C ARG A 301 5.35 23.54 -7.97
N GLU A 302 5.60 23.91 -6.72
CA GLU A 302 5.45 25.29 -6.24
C GLU A 302 6.59 26.22 -6.71
N GLU A 303 7.79 25.68 -6.98
CA GLU A 303 8.93 26.43 -7.50
C GLU A 303 8.91 26.60 -9.03
N GLU A 304 8.66 25.53 -9.81
CA GLU A 304 8.69 25.57 -11.29
C GLU A 304 7.39 26.12 -11.92
N PHE A 305 6.23 25.99 -11.26
CA PHE A 305 4.93 26.44 -11.80
C PHE A 305 4.42 27.74 -11.18
N LYS A 306 5.27 28.50 -10.49
CA LYS A 306 4.94 29.82 -9.90
C LYS A 306 4.31 30.77 -10.92
N GLU A 307 4.77 30.77 -12.17
CA GLU A 307 4.25 31.65 -13.22
C GLU A 307 2.83 31.31 -13.69
N LEU A 308 2.37 30.08 -13.54
CA LEU A 308 1.02 29.66 -13.92
C LEU A 308 -0.04 30.08 -12.89
N PHE A 309 0.35 30.24 -11.61
CA PHE A 309 -0.52 30.81 -10.58
C PHE A 309 -0.46 32.35 -10.53
N VAL A 310 0.66 32.96 -10.94
CA VAL A 310 0.82 34.42 -11.00
C VAL A 310 0.19 35.05 -12.24
N LYS A 311 -0.06 34.29 -13.32
CA LYS A 311 -0.68 34.78 -14.57
C LYS A 311 -2.19 35.03 -14.55
N ASN A 312 -2.85 34.96 -13.39
CA ASN A 312 -4.25 35.41 -13.21
C ASN A 312 -4.32 36.79 -12.52
N LYS A 313 -3.41 37.70 -12.88
CA LYS A 313 -3.38 39.08 -12.37
C LYS A 313 -3.94 40.10 -13.36
N GLU A 314 -4.98 39.77 -14.12
CA GLU A 314 -5.84 40.77 -14.75
C GLU A 314 -7.31 40.31 -14.68
N GLY A 315 -8.05 40.90 -13.74
CA GLY A 315 -9.51 40.88 -13.76
C GLY A 315 -10.18 39.96 -12.74
N LYS A 316 -10.33 40.46 -11.50
CA LYS A 316 -11.33 40.03 -10.50
C LYS A 316 -11.46 38.52 -10.30
N VAL A 317 -10.53 37.95 -9.53
CA VAL A 317 -10.85 36.72 -8.79
C VAL A 317 -11.47 37.15 -7.47
N SER A 318 -12.76 36.89 -7.31
CA SER A 318 -13.38 36.75 -6.00
C SER A 318 -12.63 35.66 -5.24
N ILE A 319 -11.81 36.08 -4.29
CA ILE A 319 -11.11 35.23 -3.33
C ILE A 319 -12.16 34.75 -2.34
N GLU A 320 -12.93 33.75 -2.74
CA GLU A 320 -13.75 32.97 -1.82
C GLU A 320 -13.28 31.53 -1.94
N ASN A 321 -12.65 31.03 -0.88
CA ASN A 321 -12.29 29.63 -0.63
C ASN A 321 -11.03 29.10 -1.34
N THR A 322 -9.87 29.65 -0.97
CA THR A 322 -8.65 28.82 -0.98
C THR A 322 -7.86 29.14 0.29
N ASP A 323 -7.85 28.19 1.21
CA ASP A 323 -7.08 28.21 2.45
C ASP A 323 -5.58 28.36 2.12
N LEU A 324 -5.09 29.60 2.10
CA LEU A 324 -3.66 29.90 2.02
C LEU A 324 -3.01 29.41 3.33
N LYS A 325 -2.48 28.18 3.32
CA LYS A 325 -1.70 27.64 4.44
C LYS A 325 -0.30 28.26 4.39
N PHE A 326 -0.06 29.29 5.20
CA PHE A 326 1.25 29.97 5.28
C PHE A 326 2.32 29.18 6.05
N VAL A 327 1.89 28.19 6.83
CA VAL A 327 2.75 27.35 7.68
C VAL A 327 2.25 25.91 7.58
N THR A 328 3.16 24.97 7.34
CA THR A 328 2.86 23.54 7.18
C THR A 328 2.62 22.82 8.52
N ASP A 329 3.27 23.25 9.59
CA ASP A 329 3.11 22.68 10.93
C ASP A 329 3.38 23.71 12.05
N CYS A 330 2.73 23.52 13.21
CA CYS A 330 2.89 24.36 14.39
C CYS A 330 3.26 23.54 15.62
N HIS A 331 4.42 23.81 16.20
CA HIS A 331 4.88 23.14 17.41
C HIS A 331 4.29 23.76 18.68
N ILE A 332 3.62 22.96 19.53
CA ILE A 332 3.04 23.42 20.79
C ILE A 332 3.85 22.86 21.97
N ASP A 333 4.39 23.75 22.79
CA ASP A 333 5.19 23.44 23.98
C ASP A 333 4.45 23.94 25.22
N THR A 334 4.03 23.02 26.10
CA THR A 334 3.21 23.35 27.27
C THR A 334 3.58 22.53 28.51
N ASP A 335 3.38 23.13 29.68
CA ASP A 335 3.49 22.50 31.00
C ASP A 335 2.18 21.85 31.48
N LEU A 336 1.11 21.93 30.68
CA LEU A 336 -0.18 21.30 30.95
C LEU A 336 -0.13 19.79 30.71
N GLU A 337 -0.93 19.04 31.47
CA GLU A 337 -1.06 17.59 31.32
C GLU A 337 -1.97 17.25 30.12
N ILE A 338 -1.38 17.26 28.92
CA ILE A 338 -2.06 17.02 27.64
C ILE A 338 -1.74 15.59 27.19
N ARG A 339 -2.55 14.61 27.63
CA ARG A 339 -2.35 13.19 27.32
C ARG A 339 -3.63 12.36 27.49
N PHE A 340 -3.67 11.19 26.87
CA PHE A 340 -4.60 10.12 27.25
C PHE A 340 -4.12 9.43 28.54
N PRO A 341 -4.87 9.55 29.66
CA PRO A 341 -4.50 8.90 30.92
C PRO A 341 -4.56 7.37 30.81
N GLU A 342 -3.69 6.68 31.55
CA GLU A 342 -3.69 5.20 31.62
C GLU A 342 -4.99 4.64 32.18
N SER A 343 -5.65 5.39 33.06
CA SER A 343 -6.96 5.04 33.60
C SER A 343 -8.12 5.18 32.60
N TYR A 344 -7.88 5.80 31.44
CA TYR A 344 -8.88 5.97 30.39
C TYR A 344 -8.67 5.02 29.23
N VAL A 345 -7.41 4.82 28.82
CA VAL A 345 -7.02 3.83 27.81
C VAL A 345 -5.88 2.99 28.39
N GLU A 346 -6.22 1.81 28.91
CA GLU A 346 -5.27 0.90 29.55
C GLU A 346 -4.31 0.26 28.53
N ASN A 347 -4.82 -0.07 27.33
CA ASN A 347 -4.04 -0.71 26.29
C ASN A 347 -3.09 0.30 25.60
N THR A 348 -1.78 0.06 25.71
CA THR A 348 -0.75 0.93 25.11
C THR A 348 -0.79 0.97 23.57
N GLU A 349 -1.07 -0.16 22.89
CA GLU A 349 -1.16 -0.18 21.43
C GLU A 349 -2.35 0.63 20.92
N GLU A 350 -3.48 0.52 21.62
CA GLU A 350 -4.68 1.28 21.31
C GLU A 350 -4.47 2.78 21.54
N ARG A 351 -3.84 3.14 22.66
CA ARG A 351 -3.47 4.52 22.96
C ARG A 351 -2.54 5.12 21.90
N LEU A 352 -1.55 4.36 21.40
CA LEU A 352 -0.69 4.78 20.29
C LEU A 352 -1.47 4.99 18.99
N LYS A 353 -2.42 4.10 18.68
CA LYS A 353 -3.32 4.28 17.52
C LYS A 353 -4.15 5.56 17.63
N LEU A 354 -4.68 5.87 18.82
CA LEU A 354 -5.43 7.10 19.07
C LEU A 354 -4.56 8.35 18.87
N TYR A 355 -3.31 8.35 19.36
CA TYR A 355 -2.37 9.46 19.12
C TYR A 355 -2.07 9.66 17.64
N LYS A 356 -1.76 8.59 16.90
CA LYS A 356 -1.52 8.67 15.44
C LYS A 356 -2.73 9.22 14.71
N ARG A 357 -3.92 8.72 15.04
CA ARG A 357 -5.18 9.17 14.41
C ARG A 357 -5.44 10.65 14.72
N LEU A 358 -5.24 11.08 15.95
CA LEU A 358 -5.41 12.48 16.36
C LEU A 358 -4.49 13.43 15.57
N ASP A 359 -3.27 13.01 15.26
CA ASP A 359 -2.30 13.81 14.50
C ASP A 359 -2.71 14.04 13.04
N THR A 360 -3.38 13.05 12.44
CA THR A 360 -3.87 13.05 11.04
C THR A 360 -5.26 13.69 10.84
N ILE A 361 -5.87 14.28 11.87
CA ILE A 361 -7.20 14.88 11.74
C ILE A 361 -7.11 16.32 11.23
N ASP A 362 -7.68 16.53 10.03
CA ASP A 362 -7.56 17.79 9.29
C ASP A 362 -8.82 18.64 9.32
N ASN A 363 -9.95 18.07 9.79
CA ASN A 363 -11.29 18.67 9.75
C ASN A 363 -11.96 18.63 11.14
N GLU A 364 -12.72 19.67 11.48
CA GLU A 364 -13.46 19.79 12.74
C GLU A 364 -14.60 18.77 12.85
N GLU A 365 -15.23 18.43 11.72
CA GLU A 365 -16.27 17.39 11.68
C GLU A 365 -15.69 16.02 12.06
N ILE A 366 -14.51 15.68 11.52
CA ILE A 366 -13.79 14.44 11.84
C ILE A 366 -13.36 14.44 13.30
N LEU A 367 -12.85 15.57 13.81
CA LEU A 367 -12.48 15.72 15.21
C LEU A 367 -13.67 15.51 16.16
N SER A 368 -14.84 16.03 15.78
CA SER A 368 -16.09 15.86 16.55
C SER A 368 -16.54 14.40 16.55
N SER A 369 -16.51 13.73 15.39
CA SER A 369 -16.81 12.30 15.30
C SER A 369 -15.84 11.44 16.13
N PHE A 370 -14.58 11.85 16.22
CA PHE A 370 -13.56 11.19 17.04
C PHE A 370 -13.83 11.37 18.54
N GLU A 371 -14.29 12.55 18.97
CA GLU A 371 -14.76 12.77 20.35
C GLU A 371 -15.95 11.88 20.71
N GLU A 372 -16.92 11.74 19.81
CA GLU A 372 -18.08 10.87 20.01
C GLU A 372 -17.67 9.40 20.13
N GLU A 373 -16.78 8.93 19.26
CA GLU A 373 -16.23 7.57 19.31
C GLU A 373 -15.47 7.32 20.62
N LEU A 374 -14.65 8.26 21.06
CA LEU A 374 -13.95 8.15 22.34
C LEU A 374 -14.93 8.01 23.50
N ASN A 375 -16.02 8.79 23.47
CA ASN A 375 -17.02 8.78 24.53
C ASN A 375 -17.87 7.49 24.52
N ASP A 376 -18.16 6.94 23.34
CA ASP A 376 -18.88 5.67 23.18
C ASP A 376 -18.03 4.48 23.67
N ARG A 377 -16.74 4.45 23.31
CA ARG A 377 -15.86 3.31 23.58
C ARG A 377 -15.26 3.30 24.99
N PHE A 378 -14.90 4.47 25.51
CA PHE A 378 -14.16 4.60 26.78
C PHE A 378 -14.92 5.40 27.83
N GLY A 379 -16.12 5.90 27.51
CA GLY A 379 -16.92 6.71 28.42
C GLY A 379 -16.44 8.16 28.50
N LYS A 380 -16.72 8.83 29.62
CA LYS A 380 -16.52 10.28 29.74
C LYS A 380 -15.04 10.69 29.61
N ILE A 381 -14.75 11.50 28.59
CA ILE A 381 -13.40 12.00 28.30
C ILE A 381 -12.82 12.80 29.50
N PRO A 382 -11.67 12.38 30.06
CA PRO A 382 -10.99 13.09 31.14
C PRO A 382 -10.49 14.47 30.72
N LYS A 383 -10.25 15.36 31.69
CA LYS A 383 -9.76 16.72 31.42
C LYS A 383 -8.46 16.74 30.60
N ALA A 384 -7.48 15.91 30.94
CA ALA A 384 -6.20 15.79 30.24
C ALA A 384 -6.36 15.37 28.76
N ALA A 385 -7.29 14.43 28.49
CA ALA A 385 -7.60 13.98 27.13
C ALA A 385 -8.44 15.00 26.35
N LYS A 386 -9.20 15.85 27.03
CA LYS A 386 -9.92 16.96 26.40
C LYS A 386 -8.98 18.09 26.00
N GLU A 387 -8.04 18.46 26.86
CA GLU A 387 -6.98 19.43 26.54
C GLU A 387 -6.06 18.91 25.42
N LEU A 388 -5.74 17.61 25.47
CA LEU A 388 -5.63 16.69 24.33
C LEU A 388 -6.02 17.20 22.94
N ILE A 389 -7.32 17.06 22.73
CA ILE A 389 -8.06 17.28 21.50
C ILE A 389 -8.12 18.78 21.18
N ASP A 390 -8.28 19.62 22.20
CA ASP A 390 -8.22 21.06 22.05
C ASP A 390 -6.86 21.54 21.54
N ALA A 391 -5.75 20.86 21.87
CA ALA A 391 -4.44 21.23 21.35
C ALA A 391 -4.35 21.10 19.83
N VAL A 392 -5.07 20.14 19.24
CA VAL A 392 -5.16 19.99 17.78
C VAL A 392 -5.97 21.12 17.16
N ARG A 393 -7.06 21.56 17.79
CA ARG A 393 -7.81 22.76 17.37
C ARG A 393 -6.94 24.00 17.42
N LEU A 394 -6.16 24.14 18.50
CA LEU A 394 -5.22 25.25 18.67
C LEU A 394 -4.15 25.24 17.57
N ARG A 395 -3.56 24.07 17.27
CA ARG A 395 -2.57 23.89 16.19
C ARG A 395 -3.11 24.36 14.84
N ARG A 396 -4.33 23.93 14.48
CA ARG A 396 -4.97 24.33 13.22
C ARG A 396 -5.21 25.83 13.13
N LYS A 397 -5.73 26.43 14.20
CA LYS A 397 -5.94 27.88 14.25
C LYS A 397 -4.61 28.63 14.18
N ALA A 398 -3.57 28.13 14.82
CA ALA A 398 -2.23 28.71 14.78
C ALA A 398 -1.65 28.72 13.36
N MET A 399 -1.77 27.61 12.63
CA MET A 399 -1.33 27.52 11.22
C MET A 399 -2.05 28.52 10.33
N SER A 400 -3.37 28.69 10.51
CA SER A 400 -4.16 29.68 9.74
C SER A 400 -3.72 31.13 9.97
N LEU A 401 -3.09 31.41 11.13
CA LEU A 401 -2.58 32.72 11.51
C LEU A 401 -1.06 32.85 11.29
N GLY A 402 -0.42 31.90 10.59
CA GLY A 402 1.02 31.94 10.32
C GLY A 402 1.91 31.79 11.55
N ILE A 403 1.46 31.06 12.58
CA ILE A 403 2.22 30.78 13.80
C ILE A 403 2.95 29.44 13.63
N GLU A 404 4.28 29.45 13.74
CA GLU A 404 5.15 28.27 13.65
C GLU A 404 5.31 27.54 15.00
N ARG A 405 5.22 28.29 16.10
CA ARG A 405 5.40 27.71 17.45
C ARG A 405 4.56 28.45 18.49
N ILE A 406 3.93 27.69 19.39
CA ILE A 406 3.25 28.20 20.58
C ILE A 406 3.96 27.65 21.82
N ILE A 407 4.33 28.54 22.75
CA ILE A 407 4.78 28.19 24.08
C ILE A 407 3.72 28.63 25.08
N LEU A 408 3.09 27.70 25.78
CA LEU A 408 2.08 27.95 26.80
C LEU A 408 2.59 27.46 28.16
N ARG A 409 3.13 28.38 28.97
CA ARG A 409 3.71 28.07 30.29
C ARG A 409 3.43 29.17 31.30
N ASN A 410 3.29 28.83 32.59
CA ASN A 410 3.11 29.81 33.67
C ASN A 410 2.01 30.85 33.38
N THR A 411 0.85 30.43 32.86
CA THR A 411 -0.29 31.29 32.48
C THR A 411 0.00 32.33 31.38
N LYS A 412 1.04 32.08 30.58
CA LYS A 412 1.50 32.96 29.51
C LYS A 412 1.60 32.18 28.21
N MET A 413 1.11 32.78 27.12
CA MET A 413 1.21 32.22 25.78
C MET A 413 2.16 33.08 24.95
N VAL A 414 3.14 32.47 24.30
CA VAL A 414 4.06 33.12 23.36
C VAL A 414 3.94 32.41 22.01
N CYS A 415 3.56 33.15 20.99
CA CYS A 415 3.43 32.67 19.62
C CYS A 415 4.60 33.22 18.78
N TYR A 416 5.29 32.33 18.09
CA TYR A 416 6.35 32.65 17.13
C TYR A 416 5.74 32.65 15.75
N LEU A 417 5.81 33.78 15.07
CA LEU A 417 5.31 33.95 13.70
C LEU A 417 6.36 33.50 12.69
N VAL A 418 5.96 33.40 11.41
CA VAL A 418 6.79 32.97 10.29
C VAL A 418 8.19 33.58 10.33
N SER A 419 9.22 32.74 10.41
CA SER A 419 10.62 33.17 10.56
C SER A 419 11.16 33.82 9.26
N ASN A 420 10.59 33.48 8.10
CA ASN A 420 11.01 34.02 6.80
C ASN A 420 10.35 35.38 6.49
N LYS A 421 11.13 36.47 6.57
CA LYS A 421 10.69 37.84 6.28
C LYS A 421 10.24 38.08 4.83
N ASN A 422 10.66 37.25 3.88
CA ASN A 422 10.24 37.32 2.47
C ASN A 422 8.98 36.49 2.19
N SER A 423 8.38 35.88 3.21
CA SER A 423 7.15 35.12 3.05
C SER A 423 5.99 36.03 2.64
N VAL A 424 5.13 35.51 1.76
CA VAL A 424 3.86 36.13 1.34
C VAL A 424 2.96 36.43 2.54
N TYR A 425 3.17 35.74 3.67
CA TYR A 425 2.50 35.98 4.95
C TYR A 425 2.55 37.45 5.40
N TYR A 426 3.71 38.11 5.34
CA TYR A 426 3.85 39.50 5.78
C TYR A 426 3.16 40.52 4.87
N GLN A 427 2.74 40.10 3.67
CA GLN A 427 1.99 40.90 2.70
C GLN A 427 0.50 40.49 2.65
N SER A 428 0.08 39.53 3.47
CA SER A 428 -1.28 38.99 3.48
C SER A 428 -2.21 39.79 4.40
N ASP A 429 -3.52 39.72 4.12
CA ASP A 429 -4.57 40.32 4.94
C ASP A 429 -4.55 39.74 6.37
N VAL A 430 -4.23 38.45 6.51
CA VAL A 430 -4.12 37.74 7.81
C VAL A 430 -3.11 38.39 8.75
N PHE A 431 -1.96 38.85 8.23
CA PHE A 431 -0.99 39.57 9.05
C PHE A 431 -1.51 40.97 9.44
N GLY A 432 -2.29 41.60 8.56
CA GLY A 432 -3.04 42.82 8.86
C GLY A 432 -3.98 42.67 10.05
N ASP A 433 -4.76 41.59 10.07
CA ASP A 433 -5.72 41.28 11.13
C ASP A 433 -5.03 41.03 12.49
N VAL A 434 -3.87 40.34 12.45
CA VAL A 434 -3.02 40.15 13.64
C VAL A 434 -2.54 41.49 14.19
N LEU A 435 -2.09 42.41 13.32
CA LEU A 435 -1.65 43.74 13.74
C LEU A 435 -2.80 44.61 14.27
N GLU A 436 -3.99 44.53 13.67
CA GLU A 436 -5.18 45.24 14.15
C GLU A 436 -5.62 44.74 15.53
N PHE A 437 -5.60 43.42 15.73
CA PHE A 437 -5.91 42.82 17.03
C PHE A 437 -4.97 43.32 18.13
N ILE A 438 -3.66 43.38 17.86
CA ILE A 438 -2.66 43.89 18.82
C ILE A 438 -2.92 45.36 19.15
N LYS A 439 -3.28 46.19 18.16
CA LYS A 439 -3.64 47.59 18.38
C LYS A 439 -4.91 47.75 19.23
N LYS A 440 -5.87 46.84 19.08
CA LYS A 440 -7.15 46.85 19.82
C LYS A 440 -6.99 46.42 21.29
N TYR A 441 -6.02 45.55 21.60
CA TYR A 441 -5.82 45.00 22.95
C TYR A 441 -4.40 45.19 23.54
N PRO A 442 -3.87 46.43 23.59
CA PRO A 442 -2.46 46.68 23.95
C PRO A 442 -2.07 46.31 25.39
N LYS A 443 -3.05 46.16 26.29
CA LYS A 443 -2.81 45.74 27.69
C LYS A 443 -2.64 44.23 27.86
N LYS A 444 -3.17 43.41 26.93
CA LYS A 444 -3.16 41.94 27.02
C LYS A 444 -2.20 41.28 26.04
N THR A 445 -1.82 42.01 24.98
CA THR A 445 -0.91 41.53 23.94
C THR A 445 0.32 42.40 23.81
N MET A 446 1.49 41.78 23.69
CA MET A 446 2.72 42.47 23.31
C MET A 446 3.37 41.81 22.12
N LEU A 447 3.70 42.61 21.11
CA LEU A 447 4.54 42.21 19.99
C LEU A 447 6.00 42.57 20.29
N LYS A 448 6.90 41.60 20.17
CA LYS A 448 8.34 41.83 20.32
C LYS A 448 9.07 41.18 19.16
N GLU A 449 10.01 41.92 18.58
CA GLU A 449 10.97 41.39 17.62
C GLU A 449 12.29 41.13 18.36
N ARG A 450 12.84 39.91 18.23
CA ARG A 450 14.15 39.56 18.78
C ARG A 450 14.85 38.59 17.84
N ASN A 451 16.07 38.91 17.44
CA ASN A 451 16.90 38.10 16.52
C ASN A 451 16.14 37.73 15.23
N ASP A 452 15.56 38.73 14.55
CA ASP A 452 14.78 38.56 13.31
C ASP A 452 13.53 37.67 13.40
N LYS A 453 13.09 37.31 14.62
CA LYS A 453 11.83 36.58 14.86
C LYS A 453 10.79 37.47 15.51
N LEU A 454 9.61 37.51 14.91
CA LEU A 454 8.44 38.22 15.46
C LEU A 454 7.71 37.32 16.45
N THR A 455 7.51 37.80 17.68
CA THR A 455 6.83 37.06 18.74
C THR A 455 5.65 37.83 19.29
N MET A 456 4.50 37.18 19.37
CA MET A 456 3.28 37.71 19.98
C MET A 456 3.07 37.06 21.34
N THR A 457 2.97 37.86 22.38
CA THR A 457 2.85 37.39 23.77
C THR A 457 1.50 37.78 24.34
N PHE A 458 0.81 36.82 24.93
CA PHE A 458 -0.46 36.99 25.65
C PHE A 458 -0.28 36.64 27.13
N GLN A 459 -0.91 37.44 27.99
CA GLN A 459 -0.96 37.20 29.44
C GLN A 459 -2.30 36.59 29.85
N ASP A 460 -2.32 35.93 31.02
CA ASP A 460 -3.51 35.33 31.64
C ASP A 460 -4.16 34.18 30.85
N ILE A 461 -3.38 33.36 30.15
CA ILE A 461 -3.89 32.18 29.42
C ILE A 461 -3.62 30.92 30.25
N LYS A 462 -4.66 30.37 30.88
CA LYS A 462 -4.53 29.26 31.86
C LYS A 462 -4.69 27.87 31.26
N ASN A 463 -5.35 27.76 30.10
CA ASN A 463 -5.64 26.49 29.45
C ASN A 463 -5.68 26.65 27.93
N VAL A 464 -5.67 25.52 27.21
CA VAL A 464 -5.71 25.47 25.74
C VAL A 464 -6.99 26.12 25.19
N LYS A 465 -8.13 25.98 25.88
CA LYS A 465 -9.41 26.55 25.44
C LYS A 465 -9.40 28.08 25.43
N GLU A 466 -8.78 28.70 26.42
CA GLU A 466 -8.56 30.15 26.46
C GLU A 466 -7.61 30.60 25.35
N ALA A 467 -6.57 29.82 25.05
CA ALA A 467 -5.67 30.09 23.92
C ALA A 467 -6.42 30.08 22.58
N ILE A 468 -7.29 29.09 22.35
CA ILE A 468 -8.14 29.01 21.15
C ILE A 468 -9.07 30.22 21.08
N ALA A 469 -9.72 30.57 22.20
CA ALA A 469 -10.65 31.71 22.23
C ALA A 469 -9.96 33.02 21.85
N VAL A 470 -8.74 33.25 22.35
CA VAL A 470 -7.98 34.46 22.05
C VAL A 470 -7.55 34.51 20.58
N LEU A 471 -7.04 33.41 20.02
CA LEU A 471 -6.70 33.34 18.59
C LEU A 471 -7.95 33.37 17.69
N GLY A 472 -9.11 32.94 18.20
CA GLY A 472 -10.40 32.97 17.51
C GLY A 472 -10.96 34.36 17.24
N VAL A 473 -10.54 35.37 18.02
CA VAL A 473 -10.97 36.77 17.84
C VAL A 473 -10.16 37.48 16.76
N ILE A 474 -9.00 36.94 16.38
CA ILE A 474 -8.22 37.41 15.23
C ILE A 474 -8.93 36.91 13.98
N ARG A 475 -9.50 37.85 13.22
CA ARG A 475 -10.36 37.61 12.07
C ARG A 475 -9.97 38.49 10.91
#